data_AF-A0A351TP80-F1
#
_entry.id   AF-A0A351TP80-F1
#
_cell.length_a   1.000
_cell.length_b   1.000
_cell.length_c   1.000
_cell.angle_alpha   90.00
_cell.angle_beta   90.00
_cell.angle_gamma   90.00
#
_symmetry.space_group_name_H-M   'P 1'
#
loop_
_entity.id
_entity.type
_entity.pdbx_description
1 polymer ?
#
loop_
_entity_poly.entity_id
_entity_poly.type
_entity_poly.pdbx_seq_one_letter_code
_entity_poly.pdbx_strand_id
1 'polypeptide(L)'
;MNILGIAKSHQANSTSAGKKSSKKDWKLSDSLRETITEYAREDAVQNVYMGNKFLALRKSEVAKVAPDRVALMGKVDMKEIREADERWLCMLFGEPYEAKFQSGAIHVYDGNGDEILTYTAGVGWHEKESKAETQVHGALKAAYYDAYHAARQEIKEVQGGFDVRA
;
A
#
# COMPACT_ATOMS: atom_id res chain seq x y z
N MET A 1 -39.09 -46.93 -0.07
CA MET A 1 -39.20 -45.68 0.69
C MET A 1 -37.80 -45.09 0.86
N ASN A 2 -37.58 -43.91 0.27
CA ASN A 2 -36.37 -43.09 0.41
C ASN A 2 -36.41 -42.30 1.71
N ILE A 3 -35.28 -42.07 2.37
CA ILE A 3 -35.01 -40.78 3.01
C ILE A 3 -33.50 -40.46 2.92
N LEU A 4 -33.16 -39.54 2.03
CA LEU A 4 -31.86 -38.88 1.90
C LEU A 4 -31.59 -38.05 3.17
N GLY A 5 -30.52 -38.37 3.90
CA GLY A 5 -30.02 -37.53 4.99
C GLY A 5 -29.12 -36.42 4.43
N ILE A 6 -29.71 -35.25 4.19
CA ILE A 6 -29.05 -34.05 3.66
C ILE A 6 -27.99 -33.56 4.66
N ALA A 7 -26.74 -33.46 4.19
CA ALA A 7 -25.67 -32.77 4.89
C ALA A 7 -26.02 -31.28 5.05
N LYS A 8 -26.11 -30.81 6.30
CA LYS A 8 -26.22 -29.39 6.62
C LYS A 8 -24.86 -28.73 6.39
N SER A 9 -24.65 -28.16 5.21
CA SER A 9 -23.61 -27.15 5.02
C SER A 9 -24.04 -25.90 5.77
N HIS A 10 -23.18 -25.43 6.68
CA HIS A 10 -23.29 -24.10 7.25
C HIS A 10 -22.89 -23.10 6.16
N GLN A 11 -23.83 -22.74 5.28
CA GLN A 11 -23.72 -21.51 4.51
C GLN A 11 -23.89 -20.36 5.50
N ALA A 12 -22.78 -19.93 6.10
CA ALA A 12 -22.64 -18.60 6.65
C ALA A 12 -22.78 -17.64 5.47
N ASN A 13 -24.00 -17.16 5.27
CA ASN A 13 -24.28 -16.07 4.36
C ASN A 13 -23.72 -14.80 5.03
N SER A 14 -22.40 -14.62 4.96
CA SER A 14 -21.79 -13.33 5.26
C SER A 14 -22.18 -12.40 4.12
N THR A 15 -23.33 -11.77 4.26
CA THR A 15 -23.63 -10.51 3.60
C THR A 15 -22.66 -9.47 4.14
N SER A 16 -21.39 -9.52 3.71
CA SER A 16 -20.50 -8.37 3.74
C SER A 16 -21.01 -7.43 2.65
N ALA A 17 -22.13 -6.76 2.94
CA ALA A 17 -22.49 -5.54 2.24
C ALA A 17 -21.29 -4.61 2.44
N GLY A 18 -20.45 -4.52 1.41
CA GLY A 18 -19.21 -3.79 1.42
C GLY A 18 -19.48 -2.35 1.83
N LYS A 19 -19.30 -2.04 3.11
CA LYS A 19 -19.24 -0.67 3.58
C LYS A 19 -17.94 -0.11 3.03
N LYS A 20 -18.06 0.58 1.90
CA LYS A 20 -17.02 1.47 1.40
C LYS A 20 -16.74 2.47 2.50
N SER A 21 -15.63 2.26 3.24
CA SER A 21 -14.98 3.35 3.93
C SER A 21 -14.80 4.47 2.91
N SER A 22 -15.04 5.71 3.32
CA SER A 22 -14.97 6.88 2.46
C SER A 22 -13.56 7.02 1.87
N LYS A 23 -13.32 6.37 0.72
CA LYS A 23 -12.04 6.35 0.01
C LYS A 23 -11.76 7.74 -0.55
N LYS A 24 -10.62 8.31 -0.17
CA LYS A 24 -9.90 9.21 -1.08
C LYS A 24 -9.25 8.32 -2.13
N ASP A 25 -9.91 8.14 -3.27
CA ASP A 25 -9.30 7.47 -4.42
C ASP A 25 -8.09 8.29 -4.87
N TRP A 26 -6.88 7.88 -4.46
CA TRP A 26 -5.66 8.53 -4.91
C TRP A 26 -5.52 8.39 -6.42
N LYS A 27 -5.14 9.47 -7.08
CA LYS A 27 -4.86 9.52 -8.52
C LYS A 27 -3.63 10.37 -8.76
N LEU A 28 -2.87 9.99 -9.78
CA LEU A 28 -1.71 10.76 -10.23
C LEU A 28 -2.17 12.00 -11.00
N SER A 29 -2.20 13.15 -10.32
CA SER A 29 -2.60 14.44 -10.90
C SER A 29 -1.58 14.99 -11.89
N ASP A 30 -2.00 15.89 -12.75
CA ASP A 30 -1.13 16.53 -13.74
C ASP A 30 0.00 17.33 -13.07
N SER A 31 -0.32 18.09 -12.01
CA SER A 31 0.68 18.82 -11.21
C SER A 31 1.74 17.90 -10.59
N LEU A 32 1.33 16.71 -10.16
CA LEU A 32 2.25 15.72 -9.59
C LEU A 32 3.11 15.09 -10.69
N ARG A 33 2.57 14.86 -11.89
CA ARG A 33 3.34 14.41 -13.07
C ARG A 33 4.37 15.44 -13.49
N GLU A 34 4.01 16.73 -13.50
CA GLU A 34 4.92 17.82 -13.81
C GLU A 34 6.09 17.85 -12.81
N THR A 35 5.78 17.77 -11.50
CA THR A 35 6.79 17.71 -10.43
C THR A 35 7.74 16.51 -10.60
N ILE A 36 7.19 15.33 -10.89
CA ILE A 36 8.00 14.11 -11.14
C ILE A 36 8.89 14.30 -12.37
N THR A 37 8.36 14.92 -13.42
CA THR A 37 9.09 15.18 -14.67
C THR A 37 10.24 16.15 -14.45
N GLU A 38 10.02 17.21 -13.67
CA GLU A 38 11.05 18.16 -13.28
C GLU A 38 12.19 17.44 -12.52
N TYR A 39 11.86 16.69 -11.47
CA TYR A 39 12.87 15.97 -10.69
C TYR A 39 13.62 14.93 -11.51
N ALA A 40 12.92 14.19 -12.37
CA ALA A 40 13.55 13.21 -13.25
C ALA A 40 14.53 13.85 -14.25
N ARG A 41 14.24 15.05 -14.76
CA ARG A 41 15.15 15.80 -15.64
C ARG A 41 16.38 16.31 -14.89
N GLU A 42 16.20 16.90 -13.71
CA GLU A 42 17.32 17.33 -12.85
C GLU A 42 18.26 16.16 -12.54
N ASP A 43 17.67 15.03 -12.12
CA ASP A 43 18.36 13.79 -11.82
C ASP A 43 19.10 13.23 -13.05
N ALA A 44 18.48 13.27 -14.24
CA ALA A 44 19.08 12.82 -15.50
C ALA A 44 20.32 13.61 -15.92
N VAL A 45 20.31 14.94 -15.72
CA VAL A 45 21.47 15.82 -15.94
C VAL A 45 22.62 15.45 -15.01
N GLN A 46 22.30 15.11 -13.76
CA GLN A 46 23.29 14.68 -12.76
C GLN A 46 23.70 13.21 -12.89
N ASN A 47 23.09 12.46 -13.81
CA ASN A 47 23.25 11.01 -13.96
C ASN A 47 22.94 10.24 -12.67
N VAL A 48 21.99 10.74 -11.87
CA VAL A 48 21.48 10.09 -10.66
C VAL A 48 20.13 9.48 -11.00
N TYR A 49 19.89 8.22 -10.67
CA TYR A 49 18.58 7.60 -10.87
C TYR A 49 17.80 7.58 -9.55
N MET A 50 16.58 8.14 -9.57
CA MET A 50 15.70 8.31 -8.41
C MET A 50 16.38 9.09 -7.28
N GLY A 51 16.64 10.37 -7.52
CA GLY A 51 17.27 11.26 -6.55
C GLY A 51 16.41 11.51 -5.32
N ASN A 52 17.04 12.15 -4.33
CA ASN A 52 16.44 12.36 -3.00
C ASN A 52 15.11 13.14 -3.05
N LYS A 53 14.96 14.11 -3.98
CA LYS A 53 13.71 14.86 -4.16
C LYS A 53 12.56 13.93 -4.55
N PHE A 54 12.77 13.04 -5.51
CA PHE A 54 11.76 12.06 -5.93
C PHE A 54 11.47 11.04 -4.82
N LEU A 55 12.49 10.55 -4.10
CA LEU A 55 12.29 9.62 -2.99
C LEU A 55 11.47 10.24 -1.85
N ALA A 56 11.73 11.50 -1.50
CA ALA A 56 10.95 12.24 -0.51
C ALA A 56 9.49 12.45 -0.96
N LEU A 57 9.28 12.84 -2.22
CA LEU A 57 7.96 12.96 -2.83
C LEU A 57 7.21 11.62 -2.75
N ARG A 58 7.83 10.52 -3.21
CA ARG A 58 7.27 9.18 -3.16
C ARG A 58 6.84 8.79 -1.75
N LYS A 59 7.67 9.04 -0.74
CA LYS A 59 7.34 8.78 0.67
C LYS A 59 6.12 9.57 1.12
N SER A 60 6.05 10.86 0.77
CA SER A 60 4.92 11.73 1.16
C SER A 60 3.60 11.35 0.50
N GLU A 61 3.61 10.96 -0.78
CA GLU A 61 2.40 10.55 -1.50
C GLU A 61 1.85 9.22 -0.98
N VAL A 62 2.74 8.29 -0.64
CA VAL A 62 2.36 6.98 -0.08
C VAL A 62 1.77 7.14 1.32
N ALA A 63 2.33 8.04 2.14
CA ALA A 63 1.79 8.34 3.46
C ALA A 63 0.33 8.87 3.44
N LYS A 64 -0.14 9.44 2.33
CA LYS A 64 -1.54 9.90 2.19
C LYS A 64 -2.55 8.77 2.05
N VAL A 65 -2.10 7.59 1.60
CA VAL A 65 -2.94 6.40 1.42
C VAL A 65 -2.62 5.30 2.43
N ALA A 66 -1.52 5.45 3.17
CA ALA A 66 -1.11 4.51 4.19
C ALA A 66 -2.13 4.46 5.34
N PRO A 67 -2.46 3.25 5.85
CA PRO A 67 -3.24 3.12 7.07
C PRO A 67 -2.45 3.68 8.27
N ASP A 68 -3.15 4.20 9.27
CA ASP A 68 -2.55 4.67 10.52
C ASP A 68 -2.18 3.48 11.42
N ARG A 69 -1.09 2.81 11.04
CA ARG A 69 -0.58 1.61 11.72
C ARG A 69 -0.18 1.89 13.16
N VAL A 70 0.34 3.09 13.45
CA VAL A 70 0.74 3.49 14.81
C VAL A 70 -0.47 3.56 15.73
N ALA A 71 -1.56 4.19 15.28
CA ALA A 71 -2.81 4.20 16.04
C ALA A 71 -3.37 2.78 16.24
N LEU A 72 -3.29 1.93 15.21
CA LEU A 72 -3.75 0.53 15.31
C LEU A 72 -2.93 -0.28 16.32
N MET A 73 -1.60 -0.16 16.30
CA MET A 73 -0.72 -0.83 17.26
C MET A 73 -0.97 -0.34 18.70
N GLY A 74 -1.28 0.95 18.87
CA GLY A 74 -1.54 1.55 20.19
C GLY A 74 -2.91 1.19 20.79
N LYS A 75 -3.84 0.64 20.01
CA LYS A 75 -5.18 0.23 20.49
C LYS A 75 -5.16 -1.07 21.29
N VAL A 76 -4.06 -1.82 21.28
CA VAL A 76 -4.05 -3.20 21.75
C VAL A 76 -3.05 -3.39 22.88
N ASP A 77 -3.53 -3.81 24.05
CA ASP A 77 -2.66 -4.35 25.09
C ASP A 77 -2.31 -5.82 24.74
N MET A 78 -1.04 -6.16 24.88
CA MET A 78 -0.48 -7.50 24.67
C MET A 78 -1.16 -8.58 25.51
N LYS A 79 -1.67 -8.18 26.68
CA LYS A 79 -2.42 -9.08 27.56
C LYS A 79 -3.82 -9.37 27.01
N GLU A 80 -4.50 -8.36 26.44
CA GLU A 80 -5.81 -8.53 25.81
C GLU A 80 -5.72 -9.42 24.56
N ILE A 81 -4.66 -9.30 23.76
CA ILE A 81 -4.42 -10.15 22.56
C ILE A 81 -4.49 -11.64 22.86
N ARG A 82 -3.92 -12.07 23.99
CA ARG A 82 -3.82 -13.50 24.34
C ARG A 82 -5.16 -14.08 24.82
N GLU A 83 -6.05 -13.23 25.31
CA GLU A 83 -7.32 -13.62 25.92
C GLU A 83 -8.53 -13.28 25.03
N ALA A 84 -8.34 -12.41 24.03
CA ALA A 84 -9.37 -11.95 23.11
C ALA A 84 -9.74 -13.02 22.07
N ASP A 85 -11.05 -13.22 21.89
CA ASP A 85 -11.58 -13.96 20.76
C ASP A 85 -11.65 -13.06 19.49
N GLU A 86 -11.86 -13.68 18.32
CA GLU A 86 -11.91 -12.95 17.04
C GLU A 86 -12.99 -11.86 17.03
N ARG A 87 -14.10 -12.06 17.75
CA ARG A 87 -15.17 -11.07 17.87
C ARG A 87 -14.72 -9.82 18.62
N TRP A 88 -13.97 -9.99 19.71
CA TRP A 88 -13.42 -8.86 20.46
C TRP A 88 -12.39 -8.10 19.64
N LEU A 89 -11.48 -8.79 18.96
CA LEU A 89 -10.49 -8.17 18.09
C LEU A 89 -11.16 -7.29 17.01
N CYS A 90 -12.21 -7.80 16.34
CA CYS A 90 -12.99 -7.01 15.39
C CYS A 90 -13.63 -5.75 16.01
N MET A 91 -14.15 -5.82 17.25
CA MET A 91 -14.69 -4.64 17.93
C MET A 91 -13.61 -3.62 18.32
N LEU A 92 -12.41 -4.09 18.67
CA LEU A 92 -11.31 -3.25 19.15
C LEU A 92 -10.70 -2.38 18.04
N PHE A 93 -10.46 -2.99 16.88
CA PHE A 93 -9.95 -2.23 15.73
C PHE A 93 -11.03 -1.37 15.07
N GLY A 94 -12.27 -1.89 15.03
CA GLY A 94 -13.46 -1.20 14.52
C GLY A 94 -13.46 -1.02 13.01
N GLU A 95 -14.61 -0.69 12.41
CA GLU A 95 -14.67 -0.37 10.98
C GLU A 95 -13.74 0.82 10.65
N PRO A 96 -12.91 0.73 9.59
CA PRO A 96 -12.98 -0.24 8.50
C PRO A 96 -12.04 -1.46 8.62
N TYR A 97 -11.48 -1.75 9.79
CA TYR A 97 -10.48 -2.80 9.97
C TYR A 97 -11.09 -4.10 10.50
N GLU A 98 -10.62 -5.23 9.99
CA GLU A 98 -10.93 -6.56 10.51
C GLU A 98 -9.69 -7.19 11.13
N ALA A 99 -9.83 -7.95 12.21
CA ALA A 99 -8.72 -8.68 12.81
C ALA A 99 -9.08 -10.16 13.00
N LYS A 100 -8.14 -11.05 12.68
CA LYS A 100 -8.33 -12.51 12.74
C LYS A 100 -7.16 -13.17 13.43
N PHE A 101 -7.44 -14.24 14.17
CA PHE A 101 -6.38 -15.05 14.78
C PHE A 101 -6.12 -16.26 13.90
N GLN A 102 -4.95 -16.31 13.25
CA GLN A 102 -4.60 -17.38 12.30
C GLN A 102 -3.17 -17.83 12.55
N SER A 103 -2.96 -19.15 12.54
CA SER A 103 -1.62 -19.76 12.68
C SER A 103 -0.81 -19.27 13.88
N GLY A 104 -1.47 -18.90 14.99
CA GLY A 104 -0.80 -18.38 16.19
C GLY A 104 -0.43 -16.88 16.14
N ALA A 105 -0.90 -16.15 15.14
CA ALA A 105 -0.68 -14.72 14.97
C ALA A 105 -2.00 -13.96 14.80
N ILE A 106 -2.00 -12.66 15.12
CA ILE A 106 -3.10 -11.77 14.78
C ILE A 106 -2.79 -11.10 13.46
N HIS A 107 -3.74 -11.18 12.53
CA HIS A 107 -3.67 -10.51 11.24
C HIS A 107 -4.73 -9.40 11.23
N VAL A 108 -4.32 -8.17 10.94
CA VAL A 108 -5.21 -7.01 10.80
C VAL A 108 -5.30 -6.66 9.32
N TYR A 109 -6.54 -6.58 8.84
CA TYR A 109 -6.90 -6.27 7.48
C TYR A 109 -7.56 -4.90 7.40
N ASP A 110 -7.30 -4.16 6.32
CA ASP A 110 -8.01 -2.92 6.01
C ASP A 110 -9.40 -3.18 5.40
N GLY A 111 -10.14 -2.11 5.12
CA GLY A 111 -11.47 -2.20 4.49
C GLY A 111 -11.47 -2.70 3.05
N ASN A 112 -10.30 -2.93 2.45
CA ASN A 112 -10.13 -3.57 1.15
C ASN A 112 -9.82 -5.07 1.27
N GLY A 113 -9.64 -5.57 2.49
CA GLY A 113 -9.20 -6.93 2.77
C GLY A 113 -7.68 -7.13 2.59
N ASP A 114 -6.89 -6.06 2.53
CA ASP A 114 -5.43 -6.14 2.50
C ASP A 114 -4.92 -6.32 3.92
N GLU A 115 -4.05 -7.30 4.15
CA GLU A 115 -3.34 -7.43 5.42
C GLU A 115 -2.37 -6.27 5.56
N ILE A 116 -2.49 -5.50 6.64
CA ILE A 116 -1.70 -4.29 6.88
C ILE A 116 -0.80 -4.39 8.12
N LEU A 117 -1.14 -5.29 9.05
CA LEU A 117 -0.37 -5.59 10.24
C LEU A 117 -0.48 -7.08 10.60
N THR A 118 0.63 -7.66 11.04
CA THR A 118 0.67 -8.98 11.66
C THR A 118 1.31 -8.86 13.04
N TYR A 119 0.71 -9.44 14.07
CA TYR A 119 1.34 -9.58 15.38
C TYR A 119 1.65 -11.05 15.65
N THR A 120 2.93 -11.34 15.89
CA THR A 120 3.40 -12.68 16.25
C THR A 120 3.96 -12.65 17.67
N ALA A 121 3.47 -13.55 18.53
CA ALA A 121 3.97 -13.68 19.89
C ALA A 121 5.48 -13.94 19.91
N GLY A 122 6.22 -13.14 20.70
CA GLY A 122 7.68 -13.21 20.80
C GLY A 122 8.46 -12.48 19.70
N VAL A 123 7.80 -12.05 18.61
CA VAL A 123 8.43 -11.26 17.54
C VAL A 123 7.93 -9.82 17.52
N GLY A 124 6.63 -9.60 17.77
CA GLY A 124 6.01 -8.28 17.77
C GLY A 124 5.20 -7.98 16.52
N TRP A 125 5.00 -6.69 16.26
CA TRP A 125 4.26 -6.18 15.11
C TRP A 125 5.12 -6.17 13.84
N HIS A 126 4.52 -6.60 12.74
CA HIS A 126 5.06 -6.53 11.39
C HIS A 126 4.12 -5.74 10.51
N GLU A 127 4.64 -4.72 9.85
CA GLU A 127 3.89 -3.95 8.85
C GLU A 127 3.85 -4.67 7.51
N LYS A 128 2.70 -4.58 6.85
CA LYS A 128 2.48 -5.08 5.50
C LYS A 128 2.01 -3.93 4.63
N GLU A 129 2.59 -3.81 3.45
CA GLU A 129 2.20 -2.80 2.46
C GLU A 129 0.80 -3.16 1.91
N SER A 130 -0.10 -2.17 1.88
CA SER A 130 -1.44 -2.29 1.31
C SER A 130 -1.41 -2.15 -0.21
N LYS A 131 -2.43 -2.65 -0.92
CA LYS A 131 -2.51 -2.47 -2.38
C LYS A 131 -2.57 -1.00 -2.78
N ALA A 132 -3.16 -0.14 -1.95
CA ALA A 132 -3.20 1.29 -2.20
C ALA A 132 -1.79 1.89 -2.21
N GLU A 133 -0.95 1.56 -1.23
CA GLU A 133 0.46 1.99 -1.19
C GLU A 133 1.25 1.45 -2.40
N THR A 134 1.07 0.17 -2.74
CA THR A 134 1.70 -0.43 -3.93
C THR A 134 1.26 0.26 -5.22
N GLN A 135 -0.01 0.63 -5.35
CA GLN A 135 -0.55 1.34 -6.51
C GLN A 135 0.09 2.73 -6.66
N VAL A 136 0.21 3.48 -5.57
CA VAL A 136 0.89 4.78 -5.56
C VAL A 136 2.36 4.61 -5.95
N HIS A 137 3.06 3.64 -5.36
CA HIS A 137 4.44 3.34 -5.71
C HIS A 137 4.64 3.02 -7.19
N GLY A 138 3.79 2.17 -7.75
CA GLY A 138 3.85 1.80 -9.17
C GLY A 138 3.61 3.00 -10.09
N ALA A 139 2.57 3.79 -9.83
CA ALA A 139 2.23 4.95 -10.64
C ALA A 139 3.34 6.02 -10.65
N LEU A 140 3.90 6.34 -9.48
CA LEU A 140 4.98 7.31 -9.36
C LEU A 140 6.26 6.82 -10.03
N LYS A 141 6.60 5.53 -9.84
CA LYS A 141 7.79 4.92 -10.44
C LYS A 141 7.71 4.89 -11.96
N ALA A 142 6.54 4.55 -12.52
CA ALA A 142 6.33 4.54 -13.96
C ALA A 142 6.50 5.95 -14.56
N ALA A 143 5.83 6.95 -13.99
CA ALA A 143 5.95 8.33 -14.45
C ALA A 143 7.40 8.87 -14.38
N TYR A 144 8.11 8.55 -13.30
CA TYR A 144 9.52 8.92 -13.15
C TYR A 144 10.40 8.22 -14.19
N TYR A 145 10.19 6.92 -14.38
CA TYR A 145 10.97 6.13 -15.35
C TYR A 145 10.86 6.72 -16.75
N ASP A 146 9.63 6.97 -17.21
CA ASP A 146 9.37 7.54 -18.53
C ASP A 146 10.05 8.90 -18.70
N ALA A 147 9.89 9.80 -17.73
CA ALA A 147 10.49 11.13 -17.78
C ALA A 147 12.03 11.11 -17.73
N TYR A 148 12.61 10.27 -16.87
CA TYR A 148 14.07 10.15 -16.74
C TYR A 148 14.70 9.62 -18.03
N HIS A 149 14.10 8.60 -18.62
CA HIS A 149 14.62 8.01 -19.85
C HIS A 149 14.47 8.94 -21.06
N ALA A 150 13.36 9.67 -21.16
CA ALA A 150 13.21 10.71 -22.17
C ALA A 150 14.30 11.79 -22.02
N ALA A 151 14.53 12.30 -20.81
CA ALA A 151 15.57 13.30 -20.54
C ALA A 151 16.99 12.78 -20.87
N ARG A 152 17.30 11.54 -20.50
CA ARG A 152 18.60 10.92 -20.84
C ARG A 152 18.78 10.71 -22.34
N GLN A 153 17.71 10.44 -23.08
CA GLN A 153 17.77 10.33 -24.53
C GLN A 153 18.06 11.69 -25.16
N GLU A 154 17.35 12.74 -24.75
CA GLU A 154 17.58 14.12 -25.22
C GLU A 154 19.03 14.57 -24.96
N ILE A 155 19.57 14.31 -23.76
CA ILE A 155 20.96 14.65 -23.42
C ILE A 155 21.96 13.94 -24.34
N LYS A 156 21.74 12.65 -24.64
CA LYS A 156 22.62 11.88 -25.53
C LYS A 156 22.57 12.40 -26.97
N GLU A 157 21.38 12.73 -27.47
CA GLU A 157 21.21 13.25 -28.83
C GLU A 157 21.86 14.62 -28.99
N VAL A 158 21.74 15.50 -27.98
CA VAL A 158 22.44 16.79 -27.95
C VAL A 158 23.95 16.56 -27.96
N GLN A 159 24.49 15.76 -27.04
CA GLN A 159 25.94 15.52 -26.94
C GLN A 159 26.52 14.84 -28.20
N GLY A 160 25.86 13.81 -28.73
CA GLY A 160 26.30 13.11 -29.94
C GLY A 160 26.16 13.94 -31.21
N GLY A 161 25.19 14.86 -31.28
CA GLY A 161 25.04 15.79 -32.41
C GLY A 161 26.12 16.87 -32.49
N PHE A 162 26.75 17.21 -31.36
CA PHE A 162 27.91 18.11 -31.32
C PHE A 162 29.20 17.42 -31.79
N ASP A 163 29.41 16.14 -31.43
CA ASP A 163 30.63 15.39 -31.82
C ASP A 163 30.70 15.04 -33.32
N VAL A 164 29.58 15.02 -34.04
CA VAL A 164 29.55 14.70 -35.49
C VAL A 164 29.83 15.92 -36.38
N ARG A 165 29.92 17.14 -35.81
CA ARG A 165 30.11 18.39 -36.56
C ARG A 165 31.48 19.07 -36.35
N ALA A 166 32.43 18.41 -35.67
CA ALA A 166 33.81 18.86 -35.49
C ALA A 166 34.76 18.14 -36.46
#